data_AF-A0A8J3U9W5-F1
#
_entry.id   AF-A0A8J3U9W5-F1
#
_cell.length_a   1.000
_cell.length_b   1.000
_cell.length_c   1.000
_cell.angle_alpha   90.00
_cell.angle_beta   90.00
_cell.angle_gamma   90.00
#
_symmetry.space_group_name_H-M   'P 1'
#
loop_
_entity.id
_entity.type
_entity.pdbx_description
1 polymer ?
#
loop_
_entity_poly.entity_id
_entity_poly.type
_entity_poly.pdbx_seq_one_letter_code
_entity_poly.pdbx_strand_id
1 'polypeptide(L)'
;MAVPYARAPRRVNPHLTDTLPSGGNFPALPYVSWNMTLFDAIDEEMRETRDRARRRERHARQRVTLIGQIDEVRALLAELERESAKEDRDVARLEHGGFASFIAGLTGGREDRLTRERAEAAAVRQRVDGQRVRLEWLTADLRIAEEGLVEQGSPHQELDLLLARKERMLVESGDPRGRELADVAARLAGVRADLREHEEAHQAGVAAGQAVGDLLRHLSGARGAATWDVLGGGGLADMMKRGHLLKADEAAWHAQRALDVFARELADVRVEAAPRLPEVDTRWFADAFFDNIVTDALKYQRIAQTATAVQQVAEWVHGMVNQLAARAGELTRQRDGLVGKREELLGP
;
A
#
# COMPACT_ATOMS: atom_id res chain seq x y z
N MET A 1 6.40 53.08 -23.56
CA MET A 1 7.59 53.90 -23.27
C MET A 1 8.78 53.17 -23.87
N ALA A 2 9.38 53.75 -24.91
CA ALA A 2 10.31 53.08 -25.81
C ALA A 2 11.64 53.85 -25.87
N VAL A 3 12.72 53.07 -26.06
CA VAL A 3 14.08 53.40 -26.57
C VAL A 3 14.97 54.35 -25.73
N PRO A 4 16.32 54.43 -25.93
CA PRO A 4 17.24 53.58 -26.74
C PRO A 4 18.70 53.41 -26.22
N TYR A 5 19.46 52.60 -26.98
CA TYR A 5 20.84 52.81 -27.49
C TYR A 5 21.99 51.91 -27.02
N ALA A 6 22.57 51.27 -28.04
CA ALA A 6 23.75 50.43 -28.07
C ALA A 6 25.08 51.22 -28.06
N ARG A 7 26.17 50.57 -27.60
CA ARG A 7 27.50 50.69 -28.21
C ARG A 7 28.44 49.56 -27.76
N ALA A 8 28.91 48.76 -28.73
CA ALA A 8 30.15 47.99 -28.66
C ALA A 8 31.31 48.82 -29.27
N PRO A 9 32.52 48.26 -29.49
CA PRO A 9 33.57 47.96 -28.51
C PRO A 9 34.83 48.83 -28.75
N ARG A 10 35.75 48.94 -27.78
CA ARG A 10 37.08 49.54 -28.01
C ARG A 10 38.22 48.54 -27.78
N ARG A 11 38.84 48.23 -28.92
CA ARG A 11 40.18 47.75 -29.24
C ARG A 11 41.21 47.59 -28.09
N VAL A 12 41.82 46.41 -28.14
CA VAL A 12 43.18 46.04 -27.71
C VAL A 12 44.22 47.07 -28.17
N ASN A 13 45.20 47.37 -27.31
CA ASN A 13 46.58 47.53 -27.73
C ASN A 13 47.55 47.04 -26.63
N PRO A 14 48.72 46.51 -26.99
CA PRO A 14 49.56 45.63 -26.19
C PRO A 14 50.76 46.35 -25.61
N HIS A 15 51.57 45.60 -24.85
CA HIS A 15 52.88 45.95 -24.31
C HIS A 15 52.91 46.77 -23.01
N LEU A 16 53.01 46.05 -21.90
CA LEU A 16 54.04 46.36 -20.89
C LEU A 16 54.54 45.04 -20.30
N THR A 17 55.74 44.71 -20.72
CA THR A 17 56.62 43.65 -20.22
C THR A 17 57.05 43.93 -18.78
N ASP A 18 57.21 42.84 -18.04
CA ASP A 18 58.15 42.63 -16.93
C ASP A 18 58.16 43.64 -15.78
N THR A 19 57.67 43.20 -14.62
CA THR A 19 58.48 43.14 -13.39
C THR A 19 57.73 42.29 -12.36
N LEU A 20 58.18 41.04 -12.19
CA LEU A 20 57.89 40.24 -11.00
C LEU A 20 58.75 40.76 -9.83
N PRO A 21 58.18 41.03 -8.65
CA PRO A 21 58.89 40.83 -7.40
C PRO A 21 58.59 39.40 -6.94
N SER A 22 59.60 38.56 -7.08
CA SER A 22 59.83 37.37 -6.27
C SER A 22 59.64 37.64 -4.77
N GLY A 23 58.98 36.73 -4.07
CA GLY A 23 59.11 36.62 -2.61
C GLY A 23 57.82 36.89 -1.85
N GLY A 24 56.92 35.90 -1.83
CA GLY A 24 55.74 35.90 -0.96
C GLY A 24 55.19 34.48 -0.91
N ASN A 25 55.84 33.62 -0.12
CA ASN A 25 55.36 32.28 0.18
C ASN A 25 54.11 32.39 1.07
N PHE A 26 52.95 32.64 0.47
CA PHE A 26 51.67 32.41 1.13
C PHE A 26 51.38 30.92 1.05
N PRO A 27 51.22 30.21 2.19
CA PRO A 27 50.79 28.82 2.14
C PRO A 27 49.42 28.79 1.47
N ALA A 28 49.31 28.05 0.37
CA ALA A 28 48.03 27.61 -0.16
C ALA A 28 47.37 26.77 0.94
N LEU A 29 46.56 27.39 1.79
CA LEU A 29 45.73 26.67 2.74
C LEU A 29 44.81 25.76 1.90
N PRO A 30 44.72 24.45 2.21
CA PRO A 30 44.19 23.50 1.26
C PRO A 30 42.66 23.65 1.24
N TYR A 31 42.10 24.09 0.12
CA TYR A 31 40.66 24.01 -0.16
C TYR A 31 40.12 22.58 0.07
N VAL A 32 40.98 21.58 -0.12
CA VAL A 32 40.73 20.15 0.14
C VAL A 32 40.53 19.83 1.64
N SER A 33 41.24 20.52 2.54
CA SER A 33 41.18 20.25 3.99
C SER A 33 39.87 20.70 4.63
N TRP A 34 39.24 21.75 4.11
CA TRP A 34 37.97 22.27 4.62
C TRP A 34 36.77 21.49 4.09
N ASN A 35 36.85 21.00 2.85
CA ASN A 35 35.78 20.16 2.29
C ASN A 35 35.73 18.79 2.98
N MET A 36 36.87 18.18 3.29
CA MET A 36 36.90 16.88 3.97
C MET A 36 36.24 16.95 5.36
N THR A 37 36.54 17.99 6.15
CA THR A 37 35.94 18.17 7.48
C THR A 37 34.44 18.48 7.45
N LEU A 38 33.96 19.13 6.38
CA LEU A 38 32.53 19.42 6.21
C LEU A 38 31.73 18.17 5.78
N PHE A 39 32.31 17.30 4.94
CA PHE A 39 31.71 16.02 4.58
C PHE A 39 31.66 15.06 5.78
N ASP A 40 32.76 14.95 6.54
CA ASP A 40 32.80 14.12 7.74
C ASP A 40 31.76 14.57 8.78
N ALA A 41 31.56 15.88 8.96
CA ALA A 41 30.58 16.42 9.88
C ALA A 41 29.13 16.08 9.50
N ILE A 42 28.76 16.22 8.22
CA ILE A 42 27.40 15.88 7.77
C ILE A 42 27.16 14.37 7.79
N ASP A 43 28.21 13.57 7.55
CA ASP A 43 28.14 12.11 7.65
C ASP A 43 27.93 11.62 9.08
N GLU A 44 28.56 12.27 10.06
CA GLU A 44 28.31 12.01 11.48
C GLU A 44 26.87 12.39 11.86
N GLU A 45 26.41 13.58 11.49
CA GLU A 45 25.06 14.06 11.80
C GLU A 45 23.98 13.15 11.19
N MET A 46 24.21 12.65 9.97
CA MET A 46 23.33 11.64 9.36
C MET A 46 23.38 10.30 10.08
N ARG A 47 24.54 9.86 10.59
CA ARG A 47 24.66 8.60 11.34
C ARG A 47 23.89 8.67 12.67
N GLU A 48 24.09 9.74 13.43
CA GLU A 48 23.37 9.99 14.68
C GLU A 48 21.85 10.05 14.46
N THR A 49 21.43 10.73 13.38
CA THR A 49 20.02 10.85 12.99
C THR A 49 19.42 9.49 12.58
N ARG A 50 20.16 8.65 11.85
CA ARG A 50 19.72 7.27 11.53
C ARG A 50 19.58 6.42 12.78
N ASP A 51 20.50 6.51 13.73
CA ASP A 51 20.39 5.77 14.98
C ASP A 51 19.21 6.23 15.83
N ARG A 52 18.94 7.55 15.85
CA ARG A 52 17.72 8.09 16.46
C ARG A 52 16.45 7.60 15.77
N ALA A 53 16.43 7.52 14.44
CA ALA A 53 15.30 6.95 13.68
C ALA A 53 15.06 5.48 14.04
N ARG A 54 16.11 4.66 14.14
CA ARG A 54 16.01 3.25 14.57
C ARG A 54 15.44 3.11 15.98
N ARG A 55 15.89 3.94 16.92
CA ARG A 55 15.33 3.97 18.29
C ARG A 55 13.84 4.34 18.27
N ARG A 56 13.45 5.31 17.42
CA ARG A 56 12.04 5.71 17.21
C ARG A 56 11.18 4.58 16.69
N GLU A 57 11.63 3.88 15.65
CA GLU A 57 10.91 2.73 15.13
C GLU A 57 10.71 1.64 16.18
N ARG A 58 11.73 1.39 17.01
CA ARG A 58 11.62 0.42 18.11
C ARG A 58 10.53 0.82 19.11
N HIS A 59 10.50 2.07 19.57
CA HIS A 59 9.44 2.54 20.47
C HIS A 59 8.07 2.54 19.78
N ALA A 60 7.99 2.87 18.49
CA ALA A 60 6.73 2.84 17.75
C ALA A 60 6.15 1.42 17.67
N ARG A 61 6.99 0.40 17.41
CA ARG A 61 6.58 -1.01 17.43
C ARG A 61 6.18 -1.44 18.84
N GLN A 62 6.95 -1.07 19.85
CA GLN A 62 6.64 -1.37 21.26
C GLN A 62 5.30 -0.77 21.69
N ARG A 63 5.01 0.48 21.31
CA ARG A 63 3.73 1.15 21.59
C ARG A 63 2.54 0.36 21.03
N VAL A 64 2.62 -0.08 19.77
CA VAL A 64 1.55 -0.88 19.15
C VAL A 64 1.32 -2.19 19.91
N THR A 65 2.39 -2.90 20.26
CA THR A 65 2.30 -4.14 21.05
C THR A 65 1.69 -3.89 22.44
N LEU A 66 2.14 -2.86 23.15
CA LEU A 66 1.65 -2.54 24.48
C LEU A 66 0.18 -2.13 24.48
N ILE A 67 -0.27 -1.35 23.49
CA ILE A 67 -1.69 -1.01 23.32
C ILE A 67 -2.53 -2.29 23.16
N GLY A 68 -2.11 -3.22 22.30
CA GLY A 68 -2.81 -4.50 22.13
C GLY A 68 -2.88 -5.30 23.44
N GLN A 69 -1.78 -5.40 24.18
CA GLN A 69 -1.75 -6.09 25.48
C GLN A 69 -2.62 -5.41 26.54
N ILE A 70 -2.67 -4.07 26.55
CA ILE A 70 -3.53 -3.30 27.44
C ILE A 70 -5.01 -3.59 27.13
N ASP A 71 -5.38 -3.61 25.85
CA ASP A 71 -6.77 -3.89 25.44
C ASP A 71 -7.19 -5.32 25.80
N GLU A 72 -6.31 -6.31 25.61
CA GLU A 72 -6.53 -7.70 26.06
C GLU A 72 -6.74 -7.78 27.58
N VAL A 73 -5.87 -7.15 28.36
CA VAL A 73 -5.96 -7.15 29.83
C VAL A 73 -7.23 -6.43 30.30
N ARG A 74 -7.62 -5.32 29.65
CA ARG A 74 -8.87 -4.60 29.94
C ARG A 74 -10.11 -5.46 29.65
N ALA A 75 -10.12 -6.19 28.53
CA ALA A 75 -11.20 -7.09 28.19
C ALA A 75 -11.33 -8.23 29.23
N LEU A 76 -10.20 -8.81 29.62
CA LEU A 76 -10.13 -9.85 30.65
C LEU A 76 -10.57 -9.33 32.02
N LEU A 77 -10.12 -8.13 32.42
CA LEU A 77 -10.56 -7.48 33.66
C LEU A 77 -12.07 -7.30 33.68
N ALA A 78 -12.67 -6.84 32.58
CA ALA A 78 -14.12 -6.67 32.49
C ALA A 78 -14.89 -8.00 32.62
N GLU A 79 -14.32 -9.11 32.17
CA GLU A 79 -14.89 -10.45 32.37
C GLU A 79 -14.76 -10.91 33.84
N LEU A 80 -13.55 -10.82 34.40
CA LEU A 80 -13.28 -11.22 35.79
C LEU A 80 -14.06 -10.37 36.80
N GLU A 81 -14.27 -9.08 36.54
CA GLU A 81 -15.10 -8.21 37.39
C GLU A 81 -16.58 -8.62 37.37
N ARG A 82 -17.09 -9.08 36.21
CA ARG A 82 -18.45 -9.64 36.12
C ARG A 82 -18.56 -10.97 36.88
N GLU A 83 -17.55 -11.82 36.76
CA GLU A 83 -17.45 -13.08 37.51
C GLU A 83 -17.40 -12.81 39.01
N SER A 84 -16.52 -11.91 39.46
CA SER A 84 -16.40 -11.50 40.87
C SER A 84 -17.73 -10.99 41.42
N ALA A 85 -18.44 -10.15 40.66
CA ALA A 85 -19.75 -9.63 41.07
C ALA A 85 -20.85 -10.72 41.14
N LYS A 86 -20.68 -11.86 40.45
CA LYS A 86 -21.57 -13.01 40.58
C LYS A 86 -21.23 -13.79 41.86
N GLU A 87 -19.96 -14.13 42.07
CA GLU A 87 -19.51 -14.85 43.27
C GLU A 87 -19.84 -14.06 44.55
N ASP A 88 -19.64 -12.74 44.54
CA ASP A 88 -20.00 -11.86 45.67
C ASP A 88 -21.50 -11.89 45.99
N ARG A 89 -22.37 -12.01 44.97
CA ARG A 89 -23.82 -12.14 45.15
C ARG A 89 -24.23 -13.51 45.68
N ASP A 90 -23.54 -14.57 45.27
CA ASP A 90 -23.82 -15.93 45.73
C ASP A 90 -23.37 -16.09 47.20
N VAL A 91 -22.22 -15.53 47.58
CA VAL A 91 -21.81 -15.37 48.99
C VAL A 91 -22.85 -14.57 49.78
N ALA A 92 -23.25 -13.38 49.30
CA ALA A 92 -24.22 -12.54 50.00
C ALA A 92 -25.60 -13.22 50.17
N ARG A 93 -26.05 -14.00 49.18
CA ARG A 93 -27.30 -14.79 49.27
C ARG A 93 -27.20 -15.85 50.36
N LEU A 94 -26.04 -16.51 50.52
CA LEU A 94 -25.82 -17.49 51.58
C LEU A 94 -25.61 -16.87 52.96
N GLU A 95 -25.08 -15.65 53.03
CA GLU A 95 -24.89 -14.90 54.29
C GLU A 95 -26.20 -14.25 54.78
N HIS A 96 -27.02 -13.70 53.87
CA HIS A 96 -28.20 -12.90 54.19
C HIS A 96 -29.55 -13.56 53.84
N GLY A 97 -29.54 -14.78 53.30
CA GLY A 97 -30.75 -15.53 52.94
C GLY A 97 -31.69 -15.72 54.13
N GLY A 98 -32.86 -15.06 54.04
CA GLY A 98 -33.90 -14.99 55.06
C GLY A 98 -34.55 -16.34 55.40
N PHE A 99 -35.39 -16.31 56.43
CA PHE A 99 -36.10 -17.39 57.17
C PHE A 99 -36.37 -18.74 56.45
N ALA A 100 -36.56 -18.78 55.12
CA ALA A 100 -36.68 -20.01 54.33
C ALA A 100 -35.39 -20.86 54.29
N SER A 101 -34.20 -20.25 54.32
CA SER A 101 -32.91 -20.97 54.38
C SER A 101 -32.53 -21.43 55.80
N PHE A 102 -33.25 -20.95 56.82
CA PHE A 102 -33.11 -21.39 58.21
C PHE A 102 -33.80 -22.77 58.42
N ILE A 103 -34.95 -23.01 57.75
CA ILE A 103 -35.68 -24.29 57.83
C ILE A 103 -35.01 -25.43 57.04
N ALA A 104 -34.22 -25.13 56.01
CA ALA A 104 -33.45 -26.14 55.28
C ALA A 104 -32.16 -26.61 56.01
N GLY A 105 -31.83 -25.99 57.15
CA GLY A 105 -30.53 -26.04 57.80
C GLY A 105 -30.47 -26.80 59.13
N LEU A 106 -31.12 -27.96 59.25
CA LEU A 106 -30.73 -28.93 60.27
C LEU A 106 -29.45 -29.66 59.80
N THR A 107 -28.33 -28.98 60.10
CA THR A 107 -26.97 -29.50 60.37
C THR A 107 -26.16 -30.10 59.21
N GLY A 108 -25.15 -29.34 58.75
CA GLY A 108 -24.00 -29.85 57.97
C GLY A 108 -23.61 -28.99 56.78
N GLY A 109 -24.40 -29.03 55.69
CA GLY A 109 -23.91 -28.59 54.38
C GLY A 109 -23.90 -27.09 54.06
N ARG A 110 -24.51 -26.22 54.88
CA ARG A 110 -24.56 -24.76 54.59
C ARG A 110 -23.23 -24.07 54.87
N GLU A 111 -22.57 -24.43 55.97
CA GLU A 111 -21.32 -23.82 56.40
C GLU A 111 -20.16 -24.23 55.47
N ASP A 112 -20.11 -25.49 55.07
CA ASP A 112 -19.19 -25.99 54.05
C ASP A 112 -19.40 -25.28 52.70
N ARG A 113 -20.66 -25.06 52.30
CA ARG A 113 -20.99 -24.34 51.05
C ARG A 113 -20.57 -22.88 51.12
N LEU A 114 -20.86 -22.17 52.21
CA LEU A 114 -20.44 -20.78 52.39
C LEU A 114 -18.91 -20.64 52.37
N THR A 115 -18.19 -21.58 53.00
CA THR A 115 -16.72 -21.59 53.00
C THR A 115 -16.17 -21.76 51.58
N ARG A 116 -16.78 -22.66 50.80
CA ARG A 116 -16.42 -22.87 49.40
C ARG A 116 -16.65 -21.62 48.55
N GLU A 117 -17.82 -21.00 48.66
CA GLU A 117 -18.20 -19.82 47.87
C GLU A 117 -17.32 -18.60 48.22
N ARG A 118 -16.95 -18.44 49.50
CA ARG A 118 -15.95 -17.44 49.92
C ARG A 118 -14.57 -17.70 49.32
N ALA A 119 -14.15 -18.96 49.23
CA ALA A 119 -12.89 -19.32 48.60
C ALA A 119 -12.90 -19.08 47.08
N GLU A 120 -14.02 -19.39 46.41
CA GLU A 120 -14.23 -19.11 44.99
C GLU A 120 -14.22 -17.60 44.71
N ALA A 121 -14.96 -16.80 45.49
CA ALA A 121 -14.94 -15.33 45.42
C ALA A 121 -13.54 -14.74 45.66
N ALA A 122 -12.82 -15.22 46.69
CA ALA A 122 -11.46 -14.75 46.98
C ALA A 122 -10.48 -15.07 45.84
N ALA A 123 -10.60 -16.24 45.21
CA ALA A 123 -9.77 -16.63 44.08
C ALA A 123 -9.99 -15.72 42.85
N VAL A 124 -11.25 -15.37 42.55
CA VAL A 124 -11.56 -14.45 41.44
C VAL A 124 -11.03 -13.04 41.73
N ARG A 125 -11.23 -12.53 42.96
CA ARG A 125 -10.68 -11.21 43.38
C ARG A 125 -9.16 -11.14 43.25
N GLN A 126 -8.44 -12.20 43.66
CA GLN A 126 -6.99 -12.26 43.49
C GLN A 126 -6.57 -12.19 42.02
N ARG A 127 -7.33 -12.81 41.11
CA ARG A 127 -7.07 -12.71 39.66
C ARG A 127 -7.32 -11.30 39.15
N VAL A 128 -8.39 -10.64 39.58
CA VAL A 128 -8.68 -9.22 39.26
C VAL A 128 -7.51 -8.34 39.70
N ASP A 129 -7.07 -8.46 40.95
CA ASP A 129 -5.97 -7.65 41.48
C ASP A 129 -4.66 -7.88 40.70
N GLY A 130 -4.35 -9.14 40.37
CA GLY A 130 -3.19 -9.48 39.54
C GLY A 130 -3.25 -8.85 38.14
N GLN A 131 -4.42 -8.84 37.49
CA GLN A 131 -4.58 -8.20 36.19
C GLN A 131 -4.56 -6.66 36.28
N ARG A 132 -5.02 -6.06 37.38
CA ARG A 132 -4.91 -4.60 37.61
C ARG A 132 -3.45 -4.17 37.73
N VAL A 133 -2.65 -4.89 38.52
CA VAL A 133 -1.20 -4.63 38.63
C VAL A 133 -0.51 -4.80 37.27
N ARG A 134 -0.86 -5.83 36.51
CA ARG A 134 -0.34 -6.02 35.14
C ARG A 134 -0.71 -4.85 34.22
N LEU A 135 -1.94 -4.35 34.31
CA LEU A 135 -2.39 -3.20 33.53
C LEU A 135 -1.59 -1.94 33.89
N GLU A 136 -1.31 -1.72 35.18
CA GLU A 136 -0.48 -0.60 35.63
C GLU A 136 0.94 -0.67 35.06
N TRP A 137 1.58 -1.83 35.08
CA TRP A 137 2.91 -2.01 34.49
C TRP A 137 2.92 -1.77 32.98
N LEU A 138 1.97 -2.35 32.25
CA LEU A 138 1.85 -2.15 30.81
C LEU A 138 1.59 -0.68 30.46
N THR A 139 0.79 0.01 31.26
CA THR A 139 0.51 1.44 31.08
C THR A 139 1.74 2.30 31.37
N ALA A 140 2.53 1.94 32.40
CA ALA A 140 3.79 2.62 32.69
C ALA A 140 4.82 2.41 31.56
N ASP A 141 4.94 1.19 31.04
CA ASP A 141 5.81 0.86 29.90
C ASP A 141 5.37 1.61 28.63
N LEU A 142 4.05 1.73 28.40
CA LEU A 142 3.50 2.47 27.26
C LEU A 142 3.91 3.93 27.34
N ARG A 143 3.77 4.54 28.51
CA ARG A 143 4.18 5.93 28.75
C ARG A 143 5.67 6.13 28.47
N ILE A 144 6.54 5.22 28.93
CA ILE A 144 7.99 5.30 28.65
C ILE A 144 8.26 5.23 27.14
N ALA A 145 7.57 4.34 26.42
CA ALA A 145 7.70 4.24 24.97
C ALA A 145 7.20 5.52 24.26
N GLU A 146 6.11 6.12 24.73
CA GLU A 146 5.58 7.38 24.20
C GLU A 146 6.48 8.58 24.49
N GLU A 147 7.05 8.67 25.70
CA GLU A 147 8.05 9.68 26.07
C GLU A 147 9.28 9.58 25.16
N GLY A 148 9.79 8.35 24.92
CA GLY A 148 10.90 8.12 23.99
C GLY A 148 10.58 8.55 22.56
N LEU A 149 9.34 8.35 22.10
CA LEU A 149 8.89 8.86 20.80
C LEU A 149 8.86 10.39 20.78
N VAL A 150 8.40 11.07 21.84
CA VAL A 150 8.41 12.54 21.87
C VAL A 150 9.85 13.07 21.84
N GLU A 151 10.73 12.51 22.68
CA GLU A 151 12.14 12.89 22.79
C GLU A 151 12.88 12.81 21.45
N GLN A 152 12.62 11.76 20.67
CA GLN A 152 13.34 11.53 19.41
C GLN A 152 12.89 12.46 18.28
N GLY A 153 11.73 13.11 18.41
CA GLY A 153 11.22 14.07 17.43
C GLY A 153 10.95 13.43 16.05
N SER A 154 11.35 14.11 14.98
CA SER A 154 11.11 13.69 13.59
C SER A 154 12.41 13.37 12.84
N PRO A 155 13.18 12.34 13.26
CA PRO A 155 14.50 12.06 12.70
C PRO A 155 14.47 11.70 11.21
N HIS A 156 13.35 11.17 10.70
CA HIS A 156 13.21 10.91 9.26
C HIS A 156 13.16 12.21 8.44
N GLN A 157 12.40 13.21 8.88
CA GLN A 157 12.35 14.52 8.20
C GLN A 157 13.70 15.24 8.26
N GLU A 158 14.39 15.11 9.40
CA GLU A 158 15.72 15.67 9.58
C GLU A 158 16.75 14.97 8.67
N LEU A 159 16.69 13.64 8.56
CA LEU A 159 17.52 12.88 7.64
C LEU A 159 17.29 13.29 6.19
N ASP A 160 16.04 13.53 5.78
CA ASP A 160 15.72 14.03 4.43
C ASP A 160 16.38 15.38 4.15
N LEU A 161 16.36 16.30 5.12
CA LEU A 161 17.02 17.61 5.03
C LEU A 161 18.54 17.48 4.96
N LEU A 162 19.14 16.58 5.75
CA LEU A 162 20.58 16.32 5.73
C LEU A 162 21.03 15.70 4.40
N LEU A 163 20.27 14.74 3.86
CA LEU A 163 20.54 14.14 2.55
C LEU A 163 20.48 15.21 1.45
N ALA A 164 19.47 16.07 1.46
CA ALA A 164 19.34 17.18 0.50
C ALA A 164 20.46 18.23 0.66
N ARG A 165 20.96 18.44 1.87
CA ARG A 165 22.12 19.30 2.12
C ARG A 165 23.40 18.65 1.58
N LYS A 166 23.63 17.36 1.83
CA LYS A 166 24.80 16.63 1.31
C LYS A 166 24.82 16.61 -0.22
N GLU A 167 23.67 16.37 -0.84
CA GLU A 167 23.50 16.42 -2.30
C GLU A 167 23.92 17.79 -2.87
N ARG A 168 23.46 18.90 -2.26
CA ARG A 168 23.90 20.26 -2.64
C ARG A 168 25.40 20.47 -2.48
N MET A 169 25.98 20.01 -1.36
CA MET A 169 27.44 20.12 -1.13
C MET A 169 28.25 19.36 -2.19
N LEU A 170 27.78 18.19 -2.63
CA LEU A 170 28.43 17.42 -3.69
C LEU A 170 28.37 18.17 -5.04
N VAL A 171 27.24 18.78 -5.37
CA VAL A 171 27.08 19.58 -6.59
C VAL A 171 27.94 20.85 -6.56
N GLU A 172 27.89 21.62 -5.47
CA GLU A 172 28.61 22.89 -5.32
C GLU A 172 30.14 22.71 -5.26
N SER A 173 30.61 21.60 -4.68
CA SER A 173 32.04 21.29 -4.63
C SER A 173 32.60 20.75 -5.95
N GLY A 174 31.74 20.41 -6.91
CA GLY A 174 32.13 19.78 -8.18
C GLY A 174 32.52 18.30 -8.03
N ASP A 175 32.12 17.65 -6.93
CA ASP A 175 32.35 16.23 -6.70
C ASP A 175 31.66 15.41 -7.82
N PRO A 176 32.34 14.42 -8.44
CA PRO A 176 31.75 13.55 -9.46
C PRO A 176 30.42 12.91 -9.03
N ARG A 177 30.26 12.60 -7.75
CA ARG A 177 29.02 12.04 -7.17
C ARG A 177 27.83 12.97 -7.35
N GLY A 178 28.03 14.29 -7.37
CA GLY A 178 26.95 15.26 -7.59
C GLY A 178 26.29 15.13 -8.97
N ARG A 179 27.09 14.87 -10.02
CA ARG A 179 26.57 14.61 -11.37
C ARG A 179 25.86 13.26 -11.43
N GLU A 180 26.46 12.23 -10.83
CA GLU A 180 25.87 10.90 -10.78
C GLU A 180 24.54 10.88 -10.01
N LEU A 181 24.42 11.68 -8.94
CA LEU A 181 23.17 11.87 -8.19
C LEU A 181 22.07 12.52 -9.05
N ALA A 182 22.42 13.52 -9.85
CA ALA A 182 21.48 14.14 -10.79
C ALA A 182 20.99 13.14 -11.85
N ASP A 183 21.88 12.31 -12.39
CA ASP A 183 21.53 11.26 -13.35
C ASP A 183 20.63 10.18 -12.72
N VAL A 184 20.95 9.74 -11.49
CA VAL A 184 20.13 8.81 -10.72
C VAL A 184 18.75 9.40 -10.43
N ALA A 185 18.67 10.68 -10.06
CA ALA A 185 17.40 11.37 -9.80
C ALA A 185 16.53 11.46 -11.07
N ALA A 186 17.12 11.80 -12.22
CA ALA A 186 16.40 11.83 -13.49
C ALA A 186 15.88 10.44 -13.88
N ARG A 187 16.69 9.39 -13.72
CA ARG A 187 16.29 7.99 -13.98
C ARG A 187 15.20 7.53 -13.01
N LEU A 188 15.28 7.88 -11.73
CA LEU A 188 14.24 7.59 -10.74
C LEU A 188 12.91 8.25 -11.11
N ALA A 189 12.93 9.50 -11.57
CA ALA A 189 11.74 10.19 -12.02
C ALA A 189 11.08 9.46 -13.21
N GLY A 190 11.87 9.05 -14.20
CA GLY A 190 11.41 8.25 -15.34
C GLY A 190 10.80 6.92 -14.90
N VAL A 191 11.54 6.10 -14.14
CA VAL A 191 11.06 4.79 -13.66
C VAL A 191 9.79 4.91 -12.81
N ARG A 192 9.65 5.98 -12.01
CA ARG A 192 8.43 6.23 -11.22
C ARG A 192 7.23 6.63 -12.09
N ALA A 193 7.46 7.35 -13.19
CA ALA A 193 6.41 7.63 -14.16
C ALA A 193 5.98 6.34 -14.85
N ASP A 194 6.92 5.58 -15.39
CA ASP A 194 6.65 4.29 -16.05
C ASP A 194 5.89 3.33 -15.12
N LEU A 195 6.33 3.19 -13.85
CA LEU A 195 5.68 2.29 -12.90
C LEU A 195 4.20 2.67 -12.68
N ARG A 196 3.90 3.97 -12.59
CA ARG A 196 2.53 4.47 -12.42
C ARG A 196 1.66 4.12 -13.63
N GLU A 197 2.15 4.42 -14.83
CA GLU A 197 1.45 4.13 -16.09
C GLU A 197 1.18 2.61 -16.23
N HIS A 198 2.16 1.77 -15.87
CA HIS A 198 1.99 0.32 -15.85
C HIS A 198 0.98 -0.18 -14.81
N GLU A 199 0.93 0.44 -13.62
CA GLU A 199 -0.05 0.10 -12.59
C GLU A 199 -1.48 0.51 -13.00
N GLU A 200 -1.64 1.68 -13.62
CA GLU A 200 -2.92 2.17 -14.17
C GLU A 200 -3.43 1.23 -15.27
N ALA A 201 -2.57 0.87 -16.23
CA ALA A 201 -2.90 -0.11 -17.26
C ALA A 201 -3.21 -1.49 -16.69
N HIS A 202 -2.47 -1.95 -15.66
CA HIS A 202 -2.73 -3.23 -15.03
C HIS A 202 -4.11 -3.25 -14.35
N GLN A 203 -4.46 -2.19 -13.61
CA GLN A 203 -5.76 -2.05 -12.96
C GLN A 203 -6.90 -2.04 -13.99
N ALA A 204 -6.75 -1.28 -15.08
CA ALA A 204 -7.73 -1.26 -16.17
C ALA A 204 -7.86 -2.63 -16.85
N GLY A 205 -6.75 -3.35 -17.04
CA GLY A 205 -6.74 -4.71 -17.59
C GLY A 205 -7.42 -5.72 -16.68
N VAL A 206 -7.22 -5.65 -15.37
CA VAL A 206 -7.93 -6.49 -14.39
C VAL A 206 -9.43 -6.21 -14.44
N ALA A 207 -9.84 -4.95 -14.49
CA ALA A 207 -11.24 -4.57 -14.61
C ALA A 207 -11.86 -5.05 -15.94
N ALA A 208 -11.14 -4.93 -17.05
CA ALA A 208 -11.55 -5.46 -18.35
C ALA A 208 -11.69 -6.99 -18.31
N GLY A 209 -10.74 -7.69 -17.71
CA GLY A 209 -10.78 -9.15 -17.57
C GLY A 209 -11.98 -9.64 -16.76
N GLN A 210 -12.32 -8.93 -15.68
CA GLN A 210 -13.53 -9.19 -14.89
C GLN A 210 -14.80 -8.98 -15.72
N ALA A 211 -14.91 -7.85 -16.43
CA ALA A 211 -16.09 -7.53 -17.23
C ALA A 211 -16.29 -8.52 -18.40
N VAL A 212 -15.21 -8.91 -19.09
CA VAL A 212 -15.21 -9.93 -20.15
C VAL A 212 -15.57 -11.31 -19.57
N GLY A 213 -15.03 -11.67 -18.41
CA GLY A 213 -15.38 -12.90 -17.70
C GLY A 213 -16.86 -12.96 -17.32
N ASP A 214 -17.42 -11.85 -16.88
CA ASP A 214 -18.85 -11.73 -16.54
C ASP A 214 -19.73 -11.93 -17.78
N LEU A 215 -19.36 -11.33 -18.91
CA LEU A 215 -20.03 -11.57 -20.18
C LEU A 215 -19.98 -13.06 -20.58
N LEU A 216 -18.82 -13.72 -20.47
CA LEU A 216 -18.68 -15.15 -20.75
C LEU A 216 -19.60 -16.02 -19.88
N ARG A 217 -19.75 -15.68 -18.59
CA ARG A 217 -20.66 -16.38 -17.68
C ARG A 217 -22.12 -16.24 -18.15
N HIS A 218 -22.53 -15.06 -18.58
CA HIS A 218 -23.89 -14.82 -19.08
C HIS A 218 -24.16 -15.52 -20.42
N LEU A 219 -23.20 -15.49 -21.36
CA LEU A 219 -23.28 -16.21 -22.63
C LEU A 219 -23.33 -17.73 -22.43
N SER A 220 -22.56 -18.26 -21.47
CA SER A 220 -22.57 -19.69 -21.13
C SER A 220 -23.87 -20.13 -20.43
N GLY A 221 -24.41 -19.29 -19.54
CA GLY A 221 -25.71 -19.51 -18.92
C GLY A 221 -26.86 -19.49 -19.94
N ALA A 222 -26.84 -18.55 -20.89
CA ALA A 222 -27.79 -18.49 -22.00
C ALA A 222 -27.73 -19.76 -22.87
N ARG A 223 -26.53 -20.31 -23.13
CA ARG A 223 -26.36 -21.59 -23.83
C ARG A 223 -26.94 -22.77 -23.05
N GLY A 224 -26.68 -22.86 -21.74
CA GLY A 224 -27.20 -23.93 -20.89
C GLY A 224 -28.72 -23.94 -20.78
N ALA A 225 -29.34 -22.76 -20.68
CA ALA A 225 -30.79 -22.61 -20.70
C ALA A 225 -31.40 -23.00 -22.06
N ALA A 226 -30.70 -22.73 -23.16
CA ALA A 226 -31.13 -23.11 -24.51
C ALA A 226 -31.08 -24.63 -24.76
N THR A 227 -30.19 -25.37 -24.10
CA THR A 227 -30.14 -26.85 -24.19
C THR A 227 -31.36 -27.51 -23.53
N TRP A 228 -31.91 -26.91 -22.47
CA TRP A 228 -33.15 -27.38 -21.82
C TRP A 228 -34.40 -27.17 -22.69
N ASP A 229 -34.43 -26.10 -23.51
CA ASP A 229 -35.51 -25.77 -24.45
C ASP A 229 -35.71 -26.86 -25.53
N VAL A 230 -34.64 -27.60 -25.86
CA VAL A 230 -34.66 -28.69 -26.86
C VAL A 230 -35.15 -30.02 -26.26
N LEU A 231 -35.07 -30.20 -24.94
CA LEU A 231 -35.37 -31.46 -24.25
C LEU A 231 -36.72 -31.49 -23.52
N GLY A 232 -37.41 -30.36 -23.34
CA GLY A 232 -38.71 -30.32 -22.69
C GLY A 232 -39.31 -28.92 -22.68
N GLY A 233 -40.11 -28.61 -23.71
CA GLY A 233 -40.58 -27.25 -24.00
C GLY A 233 -41.59 -26.67 -23.01
N GLY A 234 -41.62 -25.33 -22.95
CA GLY A 234 -42.75 -24.54 -22.46
C GLY A 234 -42.38 -23.34 -21.58
N GLY A 235 -42.76 -22.13 -22.02
CA GLY A 235 -43.03 -20.89 -21.25
C GLY A 235 -41.97 -20.32 -20.29
N LEU A 236 -41.49 -21.11 -19.34
CA LEU A 236 -40.52 -20.73 -18.31
C LEU A 236 -39.08 -20.69 -18.85
N ALA A 237 -38.72 -21.60 -19.76
CA ALA A 237 -37.42 -21.59 -20.46
C ALA A 237 -37.26 -20.31 -21.29
N ASP A 238 -38.34 -19.83 -21.90
CA ASP A 238 -38.35 -18.66 -22.77
C ASP A 238 -38.24 -17.33 -21.99
N MET A 239 -38.73 -17.27 -20.73
CA MET A 239 -38.49 -16.14 -19.81
C MET A 239 -37.07 -16.11 -19.25
N MET A 240 -36.52 -17.25 -18.83
CA MET A 240 -35.13 -17.33 -18.35
C MET A 240 -34.15 -16.96 -19.46
N LYS A 241 -34.41 -17.37 -20.70
CA LYS A 241 -33.65 -17.01 -21.90
C LYS A 241 -33.64 -15.50 -22.14
N ARG A 242 -34.78 -14.80 -22.01
CA ARG A 242 -34.84 -13.33 -22.11
C ARG A 242 -34.07 -12.64 -20.99
N GLY A 243 -34.16 -13.14 -19.75
CA GLY A 243 -33.43 -12.59 -18.61
C GLY A 243 -31.91 -12.72 -18.72
N HIS A 244 -31.40 -13.86 -19.20
CA HIS A 244 -29.97 -14.05 -19.42
C HIS A 244 -29.44 -13.26 -20.62
N LEU A 245 -30.22 -13.10 -21.69
CA LEU A 245 -29.83 -12.29 -22.84
C LEU A 245 -29.80 -10.79 -22.52
N LEU A 246 -30.77 -10.27 -21.76
CA LEU A 246 -30.75 -8.87 -21.29
C LEU A 246 -29.53 -8.60 -20.38
N LYS A 247 -29.20 -9.54 -19.50
CA LYS A 247 -27.99 -9.41 -18.66
C LYS A 247 -26.70 -9.57 -19.45
N ALA A 248 -26.69 -10.39 -20.51
CA ALA A 248 -25.55 -10.48 -21.43
C ALA A 248 -25.36 -9.17 -22.19
N ASP A 249 -26.43 -8.48 -22.56
CA ASP A 249 -26.41 -7.17 -23.21
C ASP A 249 -25.81 -6.08 -22.31
N GLU A 250 -26.26 -6.00 -21.06
CA GLU A 250 -25.68 -5.09 -20.06
C GLU A 250 -24.20 -5.42 -19.78
N ALA A 251 -23.87 -6.70 -19.62
CA ALA A 251 -22.51 -7.17 -19.43
C ALA A 251 -21.62 -6.88 -20.65
N ALA A 252 -22.18 -6.90 -21.86
CA ALA A 252 -21.47 -6.59 -23.09
C ALA A 252 -21.07 -5.11 -23.14
N TRP A 253 -21.98 -4.19 -22.86
CA TRP A 253 -21.65 -2.75 -22.76
C TRP A 253 -20.62 -2.45 -21.68
N HIS A 254 -20.73 -3.14 -20.54
CA HIS A 254 -19.75 -3.01 -19.47
C HIS A 254 -18.36 -3.51 -19.89
N ALA A 255 -18.29 -4.67 -20.54
CA ALA A 255 -17.06 -5.22 -21.08
C ALA A 255 -16.43 -4.29 -22.13
N GLN A 256 -17.23 -3.75 -23.06
CA GLN A 256 -16.74 -2.80 -24.05
C GLN A 256 -16.12 -1.56 -23.40
N ARG A 257 -16.85 -0.94 -22.47
CA ARG A 257 -16.35 0.24 -21.76
C ARG A 257 -15.05 -0.04 -21.01
N ALA A 258 -14.95 -1.20 -20.35
CA ALA A 258 -13.75 -1.58 -19.62
C ALA A 258 -12.56 -1.83 -20.57
N LEU A 259 -12.80 -2.44 -21.73
CA LEU A 259 -11.80 -2.61 -22.79
C LEU A 259 -11.36 -1.27 -23.39
N ASP A 260 -12.26 -0.30 -23.58
CA ASP A 260 -11.91 1.04 -24.06
C ASP A 260 -11.06 1.83 -23.06
N VAL A 261 -11.30 1.65 -21.76
CA VAL A 261 -10.42 2.19 -20.71
C VAL A 261 -9.06 1.50 -20.83
N PHE A 262 -9.04 0.17 -20.82
CA PHE A 262 -7.79 -0.59 -20.88
C PHE A 262 -6.94 -0.26 -22.12
N ALA A 263 -7.57 -0.10 -23.28
CA ALA A 263 -6.88 0.28 -24.52
C ALA A 263 -6.25 1.68 -24.45
N ARG A 264 -6.89 2.62 -23.74
CA ARG A 264 -6.33 3.96 -23.51
C ARG A 264 -5.13 3.90 -22.56
N GLU A 265 -5.25 3.23 -21.43
CA GLU A 265 -4.14 3.08 -20.49
C GLU A 265 -2.95 2.32 -21.13
N LEU A 266 -3.22 1.33 -21.99
CA LEU A 266 -2.18 0.64 -22.76
C LEU A 266 -1.46 1.53 -23.77
N ALA A 267 -2.11 2.59 -24.26
CA ALA A 267 -1.47 3.52 -25.20
C ALA A 267 -0.46 4.43 -24.50
N ASP A 268 -0.66 4.70 -23.21
CA ASP A 268 0.24 5.50 -22.39
C ASP A 268 1.49 4.69 -21.99
N VAL A 269 1.35 3.38 -21.82
CA VAL A 269 2.46 2.47 -21.62
C VAL A 269 3.22 2.23 -22.94
N ARG A 270 4.46 2.73 -23.06
CA ARG A 270 5.34 2.43 -24.21
C ARG A 270 5.75 0.94 -24.22
N VAL A 271 4.86 0.04 -24.64
CA VAL A 271 5.16 -1.39 -24.79
C VAL A 271 6.03 -1.57 -26.05
N GLU A 272 7.35 -1.62 -25.90
CA GLU A 272 8.32 -1.83 -26.99
C GLU A 272 8.25 -3.23 -27.64
N ALA A 273 7.40 -4.14 -27.18
CA ALA A 273 7.21 -5.46 -27.77
C ALA A 273 5.72 -5.83 -27.83
N ALA A 274 5.04 -5.40 -28.89
CA ALA A 274 3.64 -5.70 -29.12
C ALA A 274 3.41 -7.19 -29.47
N PRO A 275 2.59 -7.95 -28.72
CA PRO A 275 1.58 -8.72 -29.41
C PRO A 275 0.59 -7.68 -29.94
N ARG A 276 0.66 -7.42 -31.25
CA ARG A 276 -0.31 -6.59 -31.97
C ARG A 276 -1.70 -6.83 -31.37
N LEU A 277 -2.37 -5.76 -30.94
CA LEU A 277 -3.83 -5.76 -30.80
C LEU A 277 -4.36 -6.56 -32.00
N PRO A 278 -5.04 -7.69 -31.80
CA PRO A 278 -5.61 -8.42 -32.93
C PRO A 278 -6.72 -7.56 -33.51
N GLU A 279 -6.42 -6.57 -34.37
CA GLU A 279 -7.32 -5.53 -34.90
C GLU A 279 -8.67 -5.50 -34.17
N VAL A 280 -8.62 -5.20 -32.86
CA VAL A 280 -9.82 -5.10 -32.06
C VAL A 280 -10.28 -3.69 -32.35
N ASP A 281 -10.84 -3.48 -33.54
CA ASP A 281 -11.70 -2.34 -33.75
C ASP A 281 -12.67 -2.38 -32.57
N THR A 282 -12.68 -1.37 -31.72
CA THR A 282 -13.60 -1.33 -30.57
C THR A 282 -15.06 -1.36 -31.04
N ARG A 283 -15.28 -1.13 -32.35
CA ARG A 283 -16.53 -1.41 -33.06
C ARG A 283 -16.76 -2.89 -33.37
N TRP A 284 -15.75 -3.76 -33.48
CA TRP A 284 -15.94 -5.18 -33.77
C TRP A 284 -16.79 -5.88 -32.72
N PHE A 285 -16.66 -5.54 -31.44
CA PHE A 285 -17.44 -6.19 -30.40
C PHE A 285 -18.90 -5.73 -30.49
N ALA A 286 -19.11 -4.44 -30.79
CA ALA A 286 -20.43 -3.92 -31.08
C ALA A 286 -21.02 -4.51 -32.38
N ASP A 287 -20.24 -4.66 -33.44
CA ASP A 287 -20.66 -5.23 -34.73
C ASP A 287 -20.87 -6.76 -34.62
N ALA A 288 -20.07 -7.48 -33.83
CA ALA A 288 -20.21 -8.92 -33.62
C ALA A 288 -21.35 -9.26 -32.66
N PHE A 289 -21.63 -8.40 -31.68
CA PHE A 289 -22.69 -8.59 -30.68
C PHE A 289 -24.03 -8.00 -31.15
N PHE A 290 -24.07 -6.73 -31.57
CA PHE A 290 -25.31 -5.99 -31.88
C PHE A 290 -25.87 -6.22 -33.28
N ASP A 291 -25.06 -6.35 -34.35
CA ASP A 291 -25.62 -6.58 -35.70
C ASP A 291 -26.26 -7.98 -35.85
N ASN A 292 -25.95 -8.93 -34.96
CA ASN A 292 -26.28 -10.36 -35.14
C ASN A 292 -27.13 -11.03 -34.04
N ILE A 293 -27.30 -10.43 -32.85
CA ILE A 293 -28.17 -10.98 -31.78
C ILE A 293 -29.62 -10.47 -31.90
N VAL A 294 -29.81 -9.26 -32.43
CA VAL A 294 -31.10 -8.55 -32.37
C VAL A 294 -32.06 -8.96 -33.50
N THR A 295 -31.58 -9.51 -34.62
CA THR A 295 -32.36 -9.49 -35.87
C THR A 295 -33.10 -10.77 -36.32
N ASP A 296 -32.61 -12.02 -36.20
CA ASP A 296 -33.52 -13.19 -36.36
C ASP A 296 -32.96 -14.61 -36.10
N ALA A 297 -33.87 -15.48 -35.65
CA ALA A 297 -34.00 -16.96 -35.75
C ALA A 297 -32.81 -17.97 -35.84
N LEU A 298 -31.52 -17.61 -35.72
CA LEU A 298 -30.39 -18.58 -35.79
C LEU A 298 -29.53 -18.62 -34.51
N LYS A 299 -30.17 -18.93 -33.38
CA LYS A 299 -29.66 -18.66 -32.02
C LYS A 299 -28.53 -19.57 -31.49
N TYR A 300 -28.27 -20.77 -32.03
CA TYR A 300 -27.30 -21.70 -31.41
C TYR A 300 -25.85 -21.58 -31.90
N GLN A 301 -25.60 -21.61 -33.21
CA GLN A 301 -24.23 -21.53 -33.75
C GLN A 301 -23.58 -20.16 -33.51
N ARG A 302 -24.39 -19.09 -33.44
CA ARG A 302 -23.92 -17.71 -33.28
C ARG A 302 -23.51 -17.38 -31.84
N ILE A 303 -24.25 -17.85 -30.82
CA ILE A 303 -23.84 -17.72 -29.41
C ILE A 303 -22.54 -18.49 -29.14
N ALA A 304 -22.31 -19.61 -29.85
CA ALA A 304 -21.04 -20.33 -29.77
C ALA A 304 -19.89 -19.50 -30.36
N GLN A 305 -20.07 -18.88 -31.53
CA GLN A 305 -19.08 -18.00 -32.15
C GLN A 305 -18.75 -16.78 -31.29
N THR A 306 -19.76 -16.06 -30.78
CA THR A 306 -19.57 -14.91 -29.88
C THR A 306 -18.85 -15.31 -28.59
N ALA A 307 -19.16 -16.46 -28.00
CA ALA A 307 -18.45 -16.91 -26.81
C ALA A 307 -16.98 -17.27 -27.11
N THR A 308 -16.68 -17.90 -28.24
CA THR A 308 -15.29 -18.17 -28.66
C THR A 308 -14.50 -16.87 -28.85
N ALA A 309 -15.14 -15.89 -29.49
CA ALA A 309 -14.63 -14.53 -29.66
C ALA A 309 -14.29 -13.84 -28.33
N VAL A 310 -15.24 -13.82 -27.40
CA VAL A 310 -15.06 -13.22 -26.07
C VAL A 310 -14.01 -13.99 -25.26
N GLN A 311 -13.91 -15.31 -25.43
CA GLN A 311 -12.89 -16.14 -24.80
C GLN A 311 -11.48 -15.76 -25.30
N GLN A 312 -11.30 -15.52 -26.59
CA GLN A 312 -10.02 -15.04 -27.15
C GLN A 312 -9.64 -13.66 -26.58
N VAL A 313 -10.61 -12.76 -26.43
CA VAL A 313 -10.39 -11.46 -25.78
C VAL A 313 -10.00 -11.65 -24.31
N ALA A 314 -10.65 -12.55 -23.58
CA ALA A 314 -10.31 -12.85 -22.19
C ALA A 314 -8.87 -13.37 -22.05
N GLU A 315 -8.46 -14.28 -22.94
CA GLU A 315 -7.10 -14.82 -23.00
C GLU A 315 -6.07 -13.72 -23.32
N TRP A 316 -6.38 -12.84 -24.28
CA TRP A 316 -5.53 -11.70 -24.61
C TRP A 316 -5.40 -10.72 -23.44
N VAL A 317 -6.50 -10.33 -22.80
CA VAL A 317 -6.49 -9.45 -21.62
C VAL A 317 -5.66 -10.08 -20.51
N HIS A 318 -5.86 -11.37 -20.22
CA HIS A 318 -5.09 -12.07 -19.22
C HIS A 318 -3.58 -12.09 -19.53
N GLY A 319 -3.22 -12.33 -20.79
CA GLY A 319 -1.83 -12.25 -21.26
C GLY A 319 -1.22 -10.87 -21.04
N MET A 320 -1.94 -9.81 -21.41
CA MET A 320 -1.49 -8.43 -21.22
C MET A 320 -1.36 -8.04 -19.75
N VAL A 321 -2.32 -8.41 -18.90
CA VAL A 321 -2.28 -8.17 -17.45
C VAL A 321 -1.04 -8.81 -16.82
N ASN A 322 -0.70 -10.04 -17.23
CA ASN A 322 0.50 -10.73 -16.76
C ASN A 322 1.79 -10.04 -17.24
N GLN A 323 1.83 -9.56 -18.48
CA GLN A 323 2.98 -8.80 -19.01
C GLN A 323 3.18 -7.49 -18.26
N LEU A 324 2.10 -6.73 -18.01
CA LEU A 324 2.13 -5.49 -17.23
C LEU A 324 2.63 -5.73 -15.82
N ALA A 325 2.15 -6.79 -15.15
CA ALA A 325 2.61 -7.15 -13.81
C ALA A 325 4.10 -7.53 -13.80
N ALA A 326 4.55 -8.32 -14.77
CA ALA A 326 5.97 -8.70 -14.89
C ALA A 326 6.86 -7.46 -15.11
N ARG A 327 6.43 -6.53 -15.97
CA ARG A 327 7.15 -5.29 -16.24
C ARG A 327 7.16 -4.34 -15.06
N ALA A 328 6.04 -4.18 -14.35
CA ALA A 328 5.98 -3.43 -13.09
C ALA A 328 6.96 -4.00 -12.04
N GLY A 329 7.07 -5.33 -11.96
CA GLY A 329 8.05 -6.00 -11.10
C GLY A 329 9.50 -5.70 -11.48
N GLU A 330 9.81 -5.59 -12.77
CA GLU A 330 11.13 -5.18 -13.26
C GLU A 330 11.43 -3.71 -12.94
N LEU A 331 10.49 -2.80 -13.21
CA LEU A 331 10.60 -1.38 -12.89
C LEU A 331 10.76 -1.15 -11.39
N THR A 332 10.08 -1.93 -10.55
CA THR A 332 10.25 -1.94 -9.10
C THR A 332 11.67 -2.29 -8.71
N ARG A 333 12.24 -3.38 -9.25
CA ARG A 333 13.64 -3.75 -9.00
C ARG A 333 14.61 -2.68 -9.49
N GLN A 334 14.35 -2.06 -10.64
CA GLN A 334 15.16 -0.98 -11.18
C GLN A 334 15.12 0.27 -10.28
N ARG A 335 13.94 0.66 -9.82
CA ARG A 335 13.74 1.74 -8.85
C ARG A 335 14.54 1.46 -7.58
N ASP A 336 14.43 0.25 -7.03
CA ASP A 336 15.10 -0.12 -5.78
C ASP A 336 16.62 -0.12 -5.95
N GLY A 337 17.12 -0.59 -7.10
CA GLY A 337 18.54 -0.48 -7.44
C GLY A 337 19.03 0.97 -7.55
N LEU A 338 18.23 1.87 -8.13
CA LEU A 338 18.55 3.31 -8.20
C LEU A 338 18.49 3.99 -6.83
N VAL A 339 17.53 3.62 -5.98
CA VAL A 339 17.46 4.10 -4.59
C VAL A 339 18.71 3.66 -3.82
N GLY A 340 19.09 2.38 -3.91
CA GLY A 340 20.32 1.88 -3.30
C GLY A 340 21.56 2.59 -3.82
N LYS A 341 21.62 2.89 -5.13
CA LYS A 341 22.73 3.67 -5.70
C LYS A 341 22.78 5.10 -5.16
N ARG A 342 21.63 5.75 -5.02
CA ARG A 342 21.54 7.09 -4.42
C ARG A 342 22.05 7.08 -2.97
N GLU A 343 21.69 6.06 -2.20
CA GLU A 343 22.16 5.89 -0.82
C GLU A 343 23.67 5.66 -0.74
N GLU A 344 24.24 4.86 -1.65
CA GLU A 344 25.68 4.65 -1.76
C GLU A 344 26.42 5.97 -2.05
N LEU A 345 25.93 6.77 -3.01
CA LEU A 345 26.52 8.06 -3.38
C LEU A 345 26.44 9.11 -2.27
N LEU A 346 25.38 9.06 -1.46
CA LEU A 346 25.20 9.89 -0.27
C LEU A 346 25.83 9.28 0.98
N GLY A 347 26.43 8.09 0.88
CA GLY A 347 27.18 7.45 1.94
C GLY A 347 28.52 8.17 2.21
N PRO A 348 29.10 7.95 3.41
CA PRO A 348 30.46 8.40 3.73
C PRO A 348 31.49 7.84 2.76
#